data_AF-A0A6H1X1C8-F1
#
_entry.id   AF-A0A6H1X1C8-F1
#
_cell.length_a   1.000
_cell.length_b   1.000
_cell.length_c   1.000
_cell.angle_alpha   90.00
_cell.angle_beta   90.00
_cell.angle_gamma   90.00
#
_symmetry.space_group_name_H-M   'P 1'
#
loop_
_entity.id
_entity.type
_entity.pdbx_description
1 polymer ?
#
loop_
_entity_poly.entity_id
_entity_poly.type
_entity_poly.pdbx_seq_one_letter_code
_entity_poly.pdbx_strand_id
1 'polypeptide(L)'
;MSKIDIKAMIKDLKKNELTELISVAQEVLSTLFNSSEIRDNVKESRFSKGYECPKCQCKDVNKNGKSNGRQRYICKRCRTSFDEFTMSPFSNTKLGLDKWLKYCELMILGLSIRKCAEEVGVGVKTSFYMRHRILDVINLSLKNDKVEGIVEVDECFIKESFKGNHSKSTTFVMPRNPRKRGKGKNDKKKRGISKEQICIETAIDRKGNILMSAVCNGRITTNQIVNFFDNKICEETTFCVDSHKSYIGIKDKLNIELKQVPRGKSMIDSVYHLQHINALHSSFKRWLMPFNGVSTKYINNYLAWFKFLQLSKKNKKGDRIKDMLVNVATKDTYVTRETIRNRFIELT
;
A
#
# COMPACT_ATOMS: atom_id res chain seq x y z
N MET A 1 28.08 -21.79 25.99
CA MET A 1 27.00 -21.07 26.71
C MET A 1 26.53 -21.99 27.83
N SER A 2 26.61 -21.55 29.09
CA SER A 2 26.05 -22.31 30.21
C SER A 2 24.55 -22.53 29.97
N LYS A 3 24.04 -23.73 30.28
CA LYS A 3 22.58 -23.94 30.33
C LYS A 3 22.05 -23.05 31.44
N ILE A 4 21.34 -21.99 31.05
CA ILE A 4 20.56 -21.18 31.99
C ILE A 4 19.51 -22.12 32.59
N ASP A 5 19.58 -22.37 33.89
CA ASP A 5 18.57 -23.16 34.59
C ASP A 5 17.32 -22.30 34.83
N ILE A 6 16.45 -22.31 33.84
CA ILE A 6 15.19 -21.57 33.84
C ILE A 6 14.31 -21.98 35.03
N LYS A 7 14.40 -23.23 35.52
CA LYS A 7 13.60 -23.67 36.67
C LYS A 7 14.03 -22.99 37.95
N ALA A 8 15.34 -22.82 38.17
CA ALA A 8 15.86 -22.11 39.32
C ALA A 8 15.40 -20.64 39.30
N MET A 9 15.48 -19.98 38.14
CA MET A 9 15.06 -18.57 37.98
C MET A 9 13.57 -18.34 38.22
N ILE A 10 12.72 -19.32 37.87
CA ILE A 10 11.25 -19.22 38.08
C ILE A 10 10.88 -19.46 39.54
N LYS A 11 11.65 -20.30 40.26
CA LYS A 11 11.35 -20.69 41.64
C LYS A 11 11.43 -19.53 42.63
N ASP A 12 12.26 -18.53 42.32
CA ASP A 12 12.51 -17.37 43.17
C ASP A 12 11.54 -16.20 42.91
N LEU A 13 10.63 -16.32 41.92
CA LEU A 13 9.67 -15.27 41.58
C LEU A 13 8.47 -15.27 42.54
N LYS A 14 8.00 -14.07 42.88
CA LYS A 14 6.74 -13.87 43.63
C LYS A 14 5.54 -14.10 42.72
N LYS A 15 4.35 -14.33 43.31
CA LYS A 15 3.10 -14.57 42.58
C LYS A 15 2.81 -13.53 41.48
N ASN A 16 3.00 -12.24 41.75
CA ASN A 16 2.77 -11.17 40.78
C ASN A 16 3.76 -11.25 39.60
N GLU A 17 5.04 -11.51 39.87
CA GLU A 17 6.10 -11.65 38.85
C GLU A 17 5.90 -12.93 38.01
N LEU A 18 5.42 -14.02 38.62
CA LEU A 18 5.00 -15.22 37.90
C LEU A 18 3.83 -14.95 36.96
N THR A 19 2.87 -14.11 37.37
CA THR A 19 1.72 -13.75 36.53
C THR A 19 2.15 -12.89 35.34
N GLU A 20 3.05 -11.93 35.58
CA GLU A 20 3.66 -11.11 34.54
C GLU A 20 4.52 -11.96 33.58
N LEU A 21 5.32 -12.89 34.10
CA LEU A 21 6.10 -13.84 33.31
C LEU A 21 5.21 -14.70 32.42
N ILE A 22 4.09 -15.22 32.94
CA ILE A 22 3.13 -15.99 32.15
C ILE A 22 2.57 -15.13 31.02
N SER A 23 2.19 -13.89 31.30
CA SER A 23 1.70 -12.95 30.28
C SER A 23 2.75 -12.70 29.19
N VAL A 24 3.99 -12.40 29.56
CA VAL A 24 5.10 -12.17 28.62
C VAL A 24 5.42 -13.44 27.84
N ALA A 25 5.46 -14.60 28.48
CA ALA A 25 5.72 -15.88 27.83
C ALA A 25 4.62 -16.24 26.83
N GLN A 26 3.36 -16.01 27.18
CA GLN A 26 2.22 -16.16 26.26
C GLN A 26 2.33 -15.22 25.06
N GLU A 27 2.72 -13.96 25.28
CA GLU A 27 2.95 -13.00 24.20
C GLU A 27 4.10 -13.45 23.26
N VAL A 28 5.23 -13.85 23.83
CA VAL A 28 6.40 -14.35 23.08
C VAL A 28 6.04 -15.61 22.30
N LEU A 29 5.39 -16.59 22.93
CA LEU A 29 4.93 -17.82 22.29
C LEU A 29 3.96 -17.52 21.15
N SER A 30 2.97 -16.65 21.37
CA SER A 30 2.02 -16.24 20.33
C SER A 30 2.73 -15.62 19.13
N THR A 31 3.76 -14.82 19.37
CA THR A 31 4.57 -14.18 18.32
C THR A 31 5.39 -15.21 17.54
N LEU A 32 5.96 -16.20 18.22
CA LEU A 32 6.71 -17.30 17.60
C LEU A 32 5.81 -18.22 16.77
N PHE A 33 4.66 -18.64 17.31
CA PHE A 33 3.68 -19.47 16.61
C PHE A 33 3.11 -18.75 15.39
N ASN A 34 2.82 -17.44 15.49
CA ASN A 34 2.45 -16.62 14.35
C ASN A 34 3.56 -16.60 13.28
N SER A 35 4.83 -16.54 13.69
CA SER A 35 5.97 -16.48 12.76
C SER A 35 6.18 -17.78 11.97
N SER A 36 5.96 -18.96 12.58
CA SER A 36 6.01 -20.24 11.88
C SER A 36 4.82 -20.41 10.95
N GLU A 37 3.61 -20.16 11.44
CA GLU A 37 2.37 -20.26 10.65
C GLU A 37 2.44 -19.35 9.41
N ILE A 38 2.94 -18.12 9.58
CA ILE A 38 3.09 -17.20 8.46
C ILE A 38 4.15 -17.69 7.47
N ARG A 39 5.24 -18.32 7.92
CA ARG A 39 6.23 -18.88 6.99
C ARG A 39 5.63 -19.99 6.14
N ASP A 40 4.80 -20.84 6.74
CA ASP A 40 4.11 -21.90 6.03
C ASP A 40 3.09 -21.33 5.04
N ASN A 41 2.28 -20.35 5.45
CA ASN A 41 1.36 -19.63 4.56
C ASN A 41 2.08 -18.95 3.38
N VAL A 42 3.25 -18.35 3.62
CA VAL A 42 4.08 -17.75 2.55
C VAL A 42 4.56 -18.82 1.58
N LYS A 43 5.03 -19.96 2.09
CA LYS A 43 5.51 -21.07 1.27
C LYS A 43 4.39 -21.68 0.42
N GLU A 44 3.23 -21.94 1.02
CA GLU A 44 2.05 -22.46 0.31
C GLU A 44 1.57 -21.49 -0.76
N SER A 45 1.45 -20.20 -0.44
CA SER A 45 1.05 -19.18 -1.41
C SER A 45 2.06 -19.05 -2.56
N ARG A 46 3.37 -19.02 -2.25
CA ARG A 46 4.45 -18.92 -3.25
C ARG A 46 4.47 -20.11 -4.21
N PHE A 47 4.25 -21.32 -3.70
CA PHE A 47 4.31 -22.55 -4.48
C PHE A 47 2.93 -23.13 -4.79
N SER A 48 1.89 -22.30 -4.77
CA SER A 48 0.49 -22.69 -5.04
C SER A 48 0.29 -23.31 -6.42
N LYS A 49 1.16 -22.97 -7.40
CA LYS A 49 1.18 -23.56 -8.75
C LYS A 49 2.20 -24.68 -8.93
N GLY A 50 2.81 -25.15 -7.84
CA GLY A 50 3.97 -26.03 -7.83
C GLY A 50 5.30 -25.27 -7.72
N TYR A 51 6.40 -26.02 -7.68
CA TYR A 51 7.73 -25.43 -7.59
C TYR A 51 8.19 -24.90 -8.95
N GLU A 52 8.00 -23.61 -9.18
CA GLU A 52 8.44 -22.91 -10.38
C GLU A 52 9.59 -21.96 -10.09
N CYS A 53 10.57 -21.92 -10.99
CA CYS A 53 11.66 -20.96 -10.89
C CYS A 53 11.13 -19.52 -11.02
N PRO A 54 11.38 -18.61 -10.06
CA PRO A 54 10.80 -17.27 -10.12
C PRO A 54 11.40 -16.37 -11.22
N LYS A 55 12.58 -16.75 -11.73
CA LYS A 55 13.25 -16.00 -12.81
C LYS A 55 12.76 -16.38 -14.20
N CYS A 56 12.46 -17.65 -14.43
CA CYS A 56 12.18 -18.17 -15.77
C CYS A 56 10.93 -19.06 -15.85
N GLN A 57 10.22 -19.28 -14.75
CA GLN A 57 8.99 -20.08 -14.69
C GLN A 57 9.16 -21.56 -15.10
N CYS A 58 10.39 -22.06 -15.17
CA CYS A 58 10.64 -23.49 -15.41
C CYS A 58 10.21 -24.31 -14.18
N LYS A 59 9.48 -25.40 -14.43
CA LYS A 59 9.01 -26.37 -13.43
C LYS A 59 10.05 -27.43 -13.06
N ASP A 60 11.10 -27.56 -13.85
CA ASP A 60 12.14 -28.56 -13.61
C ASP A 60 13.16 -28.04 -12.59
N VAL A 61 12.94 -28.42 -11.32
CA VAL A 61 13.62 -27.86 -10.15
C VAL A 61 14.05 -28.97 -9.20
N ASN A 62 15.25 -28.82 -8.63
CA ASN A 62 15.78 -29.74 -7.62
C ASN A 62 15.91 -29.04 -6.26
N LYS A 63 15.90 -29.82 -5.17
CA LYS A 63 16.32 -29.34 -3.85
C LYS A 63 17.82 -29.00 -3.87
N ASN A 64 18.19 -27.88 -3.26
CA ASN A 64 19.54 -27.32 -3.24
C ASN A 64 20.02 -27.02 -1.80
N GLY A 65 19.85 -27.98 -0.90
CA GLY A 65 20.20 -27.83 0.52
C GLY A 65 19.24 -26.92 1.31
N LYS A 66 19.66 -26.53 2.51
CA LYS A 66 18.89 -25.65 3.41
C LYS A 66 19.74 -24.45 3.85
N SER A 67 19.10 -23.31 4.09
CA SER A 67 19.73 -22.10 4.64
C SER A 67 18.86 -21.50 5.74
N ASN A 68 19.42 -21.33 6.95
CA ASN A 68 18.68 -20.87 8.14
C ASN A 68 17.39 -21.68 8.37
N GLY A 69 17.46 -23.00 8.22
CA GLY A 69 16.32 -23.91 8.36
C GLY A 69 15.33 -23.93 7.18
N ARG A 70 15.47 -23.06 6.18
CA ARG A 70 14.59 -22.99 5.01
C ARG A 70 15.11 -23.83 3.85
N GLN A 71 14.22 -24.51 3.14
CA GLN A 71 14.56 -25.30 1.96
C GLN A 71 14.91 -24.39 0.79
N ARG A 72 16.06 -24.64 0.15
CA ARG A 72 16.43 -23.99 -1.11
C ARG A 72 16.16 -24.92 -2.28
N TYR A 73 15.85 -24.33 -3.42
CA TYR A 73 15.66 -24.98 -4.70
C TYR A 73 16.66 -24.43 -5.71
N ILE A 74 16.90 -25.18 -6.79
CA ILE A 74 17.69 -24.75 -7.94
C ILE A 74 16.97 -25.13 -9.24
N CYS A 75 16.81 -24.15 -10.12
CA CYS A 75 16.25 -24.36 -11.45
C CYS A 75 17.25 -25.11 -12.33
N LYS A 76 16.83 -26.20 -13.00
CA LYS A 76 17.73 -26.93 -13.91
C LYS A 76 18.06 -26.13 -15.17
N ARG A 77 17.16 -25.25 -15.62
CA ARG A 77 17.35 -24.43 -16.83
C ARG A 77 18.28 -23.24 -16.62
N CYS A 78 17.92 -22.31 -15.74
CA CYS A 78 18.67 -21.06 -15.56
C CYS A 78 19.61 -21.06 -14.35
N ARG A 79 19.73 -22.20 -13.64
CA ARG A 79 20.58 -22.41 -12.46
C ARG A 79 20.35 -21.44 -11.30
N THR A 80 19.27 -20.66 -11.34
CA THR A 80 18.90 -19.75 -10.26
C THR A 80 18.49 -20.57 -9.04
N SER A 81 19.16 -20.31 -7.91
CA SER A 81 18.73 -20.85 -6.63
C SER A 81 17.70 -19.94 -5.98
N PHE A 82 16.64 -20.51 -5.43
CA PHE A 82 15.53 -19.77 -4.84
C PHE A 82 14.95 -20.47 -3.61
N ASP A 83 14.21 -19.72 -2.81
CA ASP A 83 13.40 -20.12 -1.67
C ASP A 83 12.05 -19.39 -1.72
N GLU A 84 11.23 -19.53 -0.69
CA GLU A 84 9.91 -18.89 -0.62
C GLU A 84 9.95 -17.34 -0.64
N PHE A 85 11.11 -16.73 -0.35
CA PHE A 85 11.29 -15.27 -0.29
C PHE A 85 12.10 -14.69 -1.45
N THR A 86 12.62 -15.54 -2.33
CA THR A 86 13.44 -15.10 -3.45
C THR A 86 12.61 -14.21 -4.38
N MET A 87 13.20 -13.09 -4.82
CA MET A 87 12.51 -12.06 -5.63
C MET A 87 11.34 -11.34 -4.92
N SER A 88 11.27 -11.39 -3.59
CA SER A 88 10.34 -10.56 -2.81
C SER A 88 11.08 -9.45 -2.02
N PRO A 89 10.37 -8.50 -1.40
CA PRO A 89 10.94 -7.53 -0.46
C PRO A 89 11.78 -8.12 0.68
N PHE A 90 11.53 -9.39 1.02
CA PHE A 90 12.25 -10.13 2.04
C PHE A 90 13.53 -10.77 1.51
N SER A 91 13.72 -10.79 0.19
CA SER A 91 14.99 -11.21 -0.42
C SER A 91 16.14 -10.34 0.08
N ASN A 92 17.21 -10.99 0.53
CA ASN A 92 18.46 -10.36 1.00
C ASN A 92 18.29 -9.33 2.13
N THR A 93 17.18 -9.35 2.87
CA THR A 93 17.06 -8.53 4.08
C THR A 93 17.84 -9.17 5.23
N LYS A 94 18.50 -8.33 6.03
CA LYS A 94 19.16 -8.75 7.29
C LYS A 94 18.22 -8.68 8.50
N LEU A 95 16.98 -8.21 8.30
CA LEU A 95 15.98 -8.10 9.34
C LEU A 95 15.18 -9.41 9.45
N GLY A 96 14.91 -9.85 10.68
CA GLY A 96 14.05 -11.00 10.93
C GLY A 96 12.60 -10.76 10.52
N LEU A 97 11.84 -11.86 10.33
CA LEU A 97 10.43 -11.81 9.95
C LEU A 97 9.57 -11.13 11.01
N ASP A 98 9.93 -11.26 12.28
CA ASP A 98 9.34 -10.59 13.44
C ASP A 98 9.28 -9.07 13.25
N LYS A 99 10.38 -8.45 12.81
CA LYS A 99 10.44 -7.01 12.56
C LYS A 99 9.55 -6.59 11.40
N TRP A 100 9.46 -7.40 10.35
CA TRP A 100 8.58 -7.13 9.22
C TRP A 100 7.10 -7.28 9.57
N LEU A 101 6.77 -8.31 10.34
CA LEU A 101 5.43 -8.55 10.87
C LEU A 101 5.00 -7.37 11.75
N LYS A 102 5.86 -6.96 12.70
CA LYS A 102 5.60 -5.77 13.51
C LYS A 102 5.44 -4.52 12.65
N TYR A 103 6.26 -4.35 11.61
CA TYR A 103 6.13 -3.22 10.70
C TYR A 103 4.78 -3.20 9.96
N CYS A 104 4.32 -4.36 9.46
CA CYS A 104 3.01 -4.52 8.85
C CYS A 104 1.88 -4.17 9.82
N GLU A 105 1.95 -4.63 11.07
CA GLU A 105 0.99 -4.25 12.13
C GLU A 105 0.89 -2.72 12.27
N LEU A 106 2.03 -2.04 12.40
CA LEU A 106 2.06 -0.58 12.59
C LEU A 106 1.58 0.17 11.33
N MET A 107 1.73 -0.43 10.14
CA MET A 107 1.12 0.07 8.91
C MET A 107 -0.41 -0.14 8.88
N ILE A 108 -0.94 -1.23 9.42
CA ILE A 108 -2.40 -1.38 9.59
C ILE A 108 -2.96 -0.30 10.53
N LEU A 109 -2.20 0.05 11.58
CA LEU A 109 -2.54 1.13 12.51
C LEU A 109 -2.35 2.55 11.93
N GLY A 110 -1.78 2.69 10.72
CA GLY A 110 -1.59 3.99 10.08
C GLY A 110 -0.49 4.86 10.69
N LEU A 111 0.49 4.26 11.39
CA LEU A 111 1.53 5.04 12.06
C LEU A 111 2.51 5.70 11.08
N SER A 112 3.20 6.74 11.55
CA SER A 112 4.22 7.44 10.76
C SER A 112 5.52 6.64 10.66
N ILE A 113 6.36 6.93 9.66
CA ILE A 113 7.67 6.27 9.47
C ILE A 113 8.54 6.35 10.73
N ARG A 114 8.53 7.49 11.45
CA ARG A 114 9.32 7.67 12.67
C ARG A 114 8.82 6.81 13.81
N LYS A 115 7.51 6.80 14.04
CA LYS A 115 6.88 5.91 15.03
C LYS A 115 7.16 4.44 14.70
N CYS A 116 7.02 4.03 13.43
CA CYS A 116 7.38 2.67 13.04
C CYS A 116 8.87 2.34 13.23
N ALA A 117 9.76 3.33 13.10
CA ALA A 117 11.19 3.13 13.31
C ALA A 117 11.51 2.89 14.79
N GLU A 118 10.91 3.69 15.66
CA GLU A 118 10.99 3.58 17.11
C GLU A 118 10.46 2.23 17.61
N GLU A 119 9.21 1.90 17.28
CA GLU A 119 8.53 0.67 17.74
C GLU A 119 9.20 -0.63 17.26
N VAL A 120 9.83 -0.62 16.08
CA VAL A 120 10.52 -1.80 15.52
C VAL A 120 12.01 -1.83 15.92
N GLY A 121 12.53 -0.76 16.52
CA GLY A 121 13.95 -0.64 16.88
C GLY A 121 14.87 -0.63 15.66
N VAL A 122 14.56 0.22 14.66
CA VAL A 122 15.39 0.40 13.45
C VAL A 122 15.61 1.89 13.15
N GLY A 123 16.67 2.21 12.40
CA GLY A 123 16.89 3.59 11.95
C GLY A 123 15.76 4.09 11.02
N VAL A 124 15.47 5.40 11.07
CA VAL A 124 14.41 6.03 10.26
C VAL A 124 14.56 5.75 8.76
N LYS A 125 15.81 5.72 8.26
CA LYS A 125 16.13 5.37 6.86
C LYS A 125 15.73 3.92 6.53
N THR A 126 15.96 3.00 7.45
CA THR A 126 15.55 1.59 7.31
C THR A 126 14.03 1.47 7.30
N SER A 127 13.35 2.13 8.25
CA SER A 127 11.88 2.19 8.30
C SER A 127 11.29 2.74 6.99
N PHE A 128 11.87 3.81 6.43
CA PHE A 128 11.46 4.35 5.13
C PHE A 128 11.53 3.28 4.02
N TYR A 129 12.64 2.54 3.91
CA TYR A 129 12.75 1.49 2.89
C TYR A 129 11.83 0.29 3.17
N MET A 130 11.63 -0.10 4.43
CA MET A 130 10.68 -1.15 4.80
C MET A 130 9.28 -0.78 4.31
N ARG A 131 8.82 0.44 4.61
CA ARG A 131 7.53 0.96 4.13
C ARG A 131 7.42 0.89 2.63
N HIS A 132 8.35 1.51 1.90
CA HIS A 132 8.21 1.63 0.46
C HIS A 132 8.26 0.29 -0.26
N ARG A 133 9.03 -0.69 0.24
CA ARG A 133 9.00 -2.05 -0.28
C ARG A 133 7.64 -2.73 -0.10
N ILE A 134 7.02 -2.58 1.08
CA ILE A 134 5.67 -3.09 1.34
C ILE A 134 4.65 -2.40 0.40
N LEU A 135 4.73 -1.07 0.32
CA LEU A 135 3.82 -0.29 -0.51
C LEU A 135 3.94 -0.60 -2.00
N ASP A 136 5.12 -0.95 -2.50
CA ASP A 136 5.31 -1.35 -3.89
C ASP A 136 4.60 -2.65 -4.20
N VAL A 137 4.68 -3.63 -3.30
CA VAL A 137 3.94 -4.88 -3.47
C VAL A 137 2.44 -4.64 -3.40
N ILE A 138 1.95 -3.87 -2.43
CA ILE A 138 0.51 -3.55 -2.32
C ILE A 138 0.04 -2.86 -3.61
N ASN A 139 0.80 -1.90 -4.12
CA ASN A 139 0.47 -1.22 -5.37
C ASN A 139 0.45 -2.16 -6.58
N LEU A 140 1.40 -3.11 -6.66
CA LEU A 140 1.42 -4.14 -7.70
C LEU A 140 0.25 -5.12 -7.60
N SER A 141 -0.14 -5.50 -6.38
CA SER A 141 -1.26 -6.43 -6.14
C SER A 141 -2.62 -5.82 -6.51
N LEU A 142 -2.79 -4.51 -6.33
CA LEU A 142 -4.06 -3.81 -6.55
C LEU A 142 -4.14 -3.10 -7.92
N LYS A 143 -3.15 -3.31 -8.81
CA LYS A 143 -3.01 -2.59 -10.08
C LYS A 143 -4.11 -2.92 -11.09
N ASN A 144 -4.59 -4.16 -11.08
CA ASN A 144 -5.50 -4.71 -12.09
C ASN A 144 -6.94 -4.84 -11.57
N ASP A 145 -7.26 -4.20 -10.45
CA ASP A 145 -8.63 -4.21 -9.93
C ASP A 145 -9.57 -3.55 -10.94
N LYS A 146 -10.81 -4.04 -10.96
CA LYS A 146 -11.87 -3.53 -11.81
C LYS A 146 -13.06 -3.08 -10.98
N VAL A 147 -13.92 -2.29 -11.59
CA VAL A 147 -15.22 -1.88 -11.05
C VAL A 147 -16.33 -2.39 -11.98
N GLU A 148 -17.50 -2.65 -11.41
CA GLU A 148 -18.65 -3.22 -12.12
C GLU A 148 -19.99 -2.67 -11.63
N GLY A 149 -21.04 -2.82 -12.44
CA GLY A 149 -22.40 -2.40 -12.10
C GLY A 149 -22.52 -0.90 -11.94
N ILE A 150 -22.98 -0.42 -10.79
CA ILE A 150 -23.14 1.02 -10.51
C ILE A 150 -21.88 1.54 -9.83
N VAL A 151 -21.19 2.47 -10.49
CA VAL A 151 -19.89 2.99 -10.08
C VAL A 151 -19.99 4.50 -9.85
N GLU A 152 -19.69 4.95 -8.65
CA GLU A 152 -19.51 6.37 -8.35
C GLU A 152 -18.12 6.80 -8.78
N VAL A 153 -18.01 7.88 -9.57
CA VAL A 153 -16.76 8.41 -10.11
C VAL A 153 -16.68 9.91 -9.82
N ASP A 154 -15.55 10.32 -9.25
CA ASP A 154 -15.25 11.70 -8.87
C ASP A 154 -13.75 11.84 -8.61
N GLU A 155 -13.27 13.07 -8.63
CA GLU A 155 -11.88 13.40 -8.39
C GLU A 155 -11.65 14.00 -7.00
N CYS A 156 -10.48 13.74 -6.43
CA CYS A 156 -10.03 14.47 -5.24
C CYS A 156 -8.66 15.11 -5.45
N PHE A 157 -8.44 16.24 -4.79
CA PHE A 157 -7.22 17.01 -4.95
C PHE A 157 -6.39 17.03 -3.68
N ILE A 158 -5.10 16.73 -3.82
CA ILE A 158 -4.10 17.02 -2.80
C ILE A 158 -3.13 18.09 -3.29
N LYS A 159 -2.45 18.75 -2.37
CA LYS A 159 -1.40 19.69 -2.76
C LYS A 159 -0.16 18.91 -3.19
N GLU A 160 0.41 19.32 -4.32
CA GLU A 160 1.70 18.81 -4.76
C GLU A 160 2.78 19.10 -3.71
N SER A 161 3.57 18.09 -3.41
CA SER A 161 4.49 18.07 -2.28
C SER A 161 5.82 17.46 -2.70
N PHE A 162 6.89 18.23 -2.54
CA PHE A 162 8.28 17.81 -2.76
C PHE A 162 8.94 17.48 -1.43
N LYS A 163 8.25 16.71 -0.59
CA LYS A 163 8.76 16.31 0.72
C LYS A 163 9.95 15.35 0.52
N GLY A 164 11.06 15.66 1.19
CA GLY A 164 12.32 14.94 1.08
C GLY A 164 13.47 15.79 1.61
N ASN A 165 14.65 15.19 1.78
CA ASN A 165 15.85 15.95 2.09
C ASN A 165 16.48 16.45 0.78
N HIS A 166 16.10 17.66 0.38
CA HIS A 166 16.56 18.28 -0.88
C HIS A 166 17.73 19.25 -0.69
N SER A 167 18.11 19.61 0.54
CA SER A 167 19.18 20.59 0.79
C SER A 167 20.55 20.12 0.31
N LYS A 168 20.75 18.80 0.15
CA LYS A 168 21.99 18.19 -0.36
C LYS A 168 21.80 17.56 -1.75
N SER A 169 20.69 17.84 -2.42
CA SER A 169 20.38 17.21 -3.70
C SER A 169 20.98 18.02 -4.84
N THR A 170 21.96 17.46 -5.55
CA THR A 170 22.53 18.09 -6.74
C THR A 170 21.62 18.00 -7.96
N THR A 171 20.64 17.08 -7.93
CA THR A 171 19.77 16.77 -9.08
C THR A 171 18.35 17.32 -8.95
N PHE A 172 18.00 17.95 -7.83
CA PHE A 172 16.62 18.41 -7.60
C PHE A 172 16.58 19.93 -7.54
N VAL A 173 15.86 20.52 -8.48
CA VAL A 173 15.53 21.95 -8.48
C VAL A 173 14.07 22.10 -8.10
N MET A 174 13.78 22.96 -7.11
CA MET A 174 12.40 23.20 -6.69
C MET A 174 11.66 23.96 -7.81
N PRO A 175 10.56 23.44 -8.37
CA PRO A 175 9.91 24.05 -9.54
C PRO A 175 9.06 25.29 -9.20
N ARG A 176 9.01 25.68 -7.93
CA ARG A 176 8.27 26.83 -7.41
C ARG A 176 8.87 27.32 -6.10
N ASN A 177 8.47 28.50 -5.64
CA ASN A 177 8.87 28.98 -4.32
C ASN A 177 8.44 28.02 -3.19
N PRO A 178 9.29 27.80 -2.17
CA PRO A 178 8.94 27.02 -0.98
C PRO A 178 7.69 27.57 -0.29
N ARG A 179 6.85 26.68 0.25
CA ARG A 179 5.67 27.07 1.03
C ARG A 179 6.08 27.33 2.47
N LYS A 180 5.56 28.40 3.08
CA LYS A 180 5.77 28.70 4.50
C LYS A 180 4.96 27.74 5.40
N ARG A 181 5.49 27.43 6.59
CA ARG A 181 4.78 26.68 7.64
C ARG A 181 3.88 27.63 8.42
N GLY A 182 2.63 27.25 8.67
CA GLY A 182 1.63 28.17 9.23
C GLY A 182 1.25 29.22 8.18
N LYS A 183 -0.04 29.32 7.87
CA LYS A 183 -0.51 30.25 6.83
C LYS A 183 -0.41 31.68 7.37
N GLY A 184 0.35 32.55 6.71
CA GLY A 184 0.18 33.99 6.92
C GLY A 184 -1.06 34.50 6.17
N LYS A 185 -1.71 35.56 6.65
CA LYS A 185 -2.81 36.26 5.93
C LYS A 185 -2.43 36.64 4.48
N ASN A 186 -1.13 36.79 4.19
CA ASN A 186 -0.60 37.25 2.91
C ASN A 186 -0.22 36.11 1.93
N ASP A 187 -0.35 34.84 2.32
CA ASP A 187 -0.20 33.73 1.37
C ASP A 187 -1.42 33.69 0.45
N LYS A 188 -1.35 34.40 -0.69
CA LYS A 188 -2.38 34.40 -1.73
C LYS A 188 -2.62 32.97 -2.22
N LYS A 189 -3.69 32.31 -1.74
CA LYS A 189 -4.16 31.07 -2.34
C LYS A 189 -4.56 31.39 -3.79
N LYS A 190 -4.01 30.66 -4.75
CA LYS A 190 -4.63 30.57 -6.07
C LYS A 190 -6.08 30.09 -5.85
N ARG A 191 -7.08 30.87 -6.30
CA ARG A 191 -8.49 30.50 -6.20
C ARG A 191 -8.75 29.28 -7.09
N GLY A 192 -9.55 28.33 -6.61
CA GLY A 192 -9.92 27.12 -7.36
C GLY A 192 -8.81 26.09 -7.56
N ILE A 193 -9.03 25.16 -8.50
CA ILE A 193 -8.11 24.08 -8.84
C ILE A 193 -6.94 24.66 -9.66
N SER A 194 -5.71 24.51 -9.15
CA SER A 194 -4.49 25.03 -9.79
C SER A 194 -3.52 23.90 -10.16
N LYS A 195 -2.52 24.19 -11.01
CA LYS A 195 -1.44 23.25 -11.38
C LYS A 195 -0.58 22.77 -10.20
N GLU A 196 -0.71 23.39 -9.03
CA GLU A 196 -0.02 22.99 -7.79
C GLU A 196 -0.79 21.93 -6.96
N GLN A 197 -1.87 21.40 -7.52
CA GLN A 197 -2.66 20.32 -6.96
C GLN A 197 -2.53 19.10 -7.85
N ILE A 198 -2.45 17.93 -7.23
CA ILE A 198 -2.47 16.64 -7.90
C ILE A 198 -3.92 16.17 -7.89
N CYS A 199 -4.45 15.93 -9.09
CA CYS A 199 -5.72 15.29 -9.30
C CYS A 199 -5.56 13.78 -9.07
N ILE A 200 -6.39 13.24 -8.18
CA ILE A 200 -6.51 11.82 -7.94
C ILE A 200 -7.89 11.42 -8.45
N GLU A 201 -7.92 10.69 -9.55
CA GLU A 201 -9.15 10.12 -10.08
C GLU A 201 -9.52 8.91 -9.25
N THR A 202 -10.81 8.79 -8.92
CA THR A 202 -11.31 7.73 -8.06
C THR A 202 -12.62 7.16 -8.55
N ALA A 203 -12.82 5.87 -8.29
CA ALA A 203 -14.06 5.16 -8.56
C ALA A 203 -14.36 4.21 -7.41
N ILE A 204 -15.64 4.06 -7.08
CA ILE A 204 -16.10 3.05 -6.11
C ILE A 204 -17.42 2.44 -6.59
N ASP A 205 -17.49 1.12 -6.64
CA ASP A 205 -18.73 0.42 -6.96
C ASP A 205 -19.56 0.07 -5.71
N ARG A 206 -20.78 -0.42 -5.92
CA ARG A 206 -21.69 -0.84 -4.84
C ARG A 206 -21.17 -2.03 -4.03
N LYS A 207 -20.29 -2.87 -4.59
CA LYS A 207 -19.67 -4.00 -3.90
C LYS A 207 -18.49 -3.55 -3.02
N GLY A 208 -18.01 -2.32 -3.20
CA GLY A 208 -16.90 -1.73 -2.47
C GLY A 208 -15.55 -1.91 -3.16
N ASN A 209 -15.50 -2.33 -4.43
CA ASN A 209 -14.28 -2.28 -5.21
C ASN A 209 -13.92 -0.82 -5.48
N ILE A 210 -12.63 -0.51 -5.41
CA ILE A 210 -12.12 0.86 -5.44
C ILE A 210 -11.03 1.00 -6.50
N LEU A 211 -11.09 2.06 -7.31
CA LEU A 211 -9.97 2.52 -8.13
C LEU A 211 -9.53 3.90 -7.61
N MET A 212 -8.23 4.11 -7.45
CA MET A 212 -7.65 5.41 -7.07
C MET A 212 -6.25 5.54 -7.63
N SER A 213 -5.98 6.61 -8.38
CA SER A 213 -4.61 6.94 -8.84
C SER A 213 -4.47 8.44 -9.02
N ALA A 214 -3.28 8.97 -8.76
CA ALA A 214 -2.94 10.29 -9.26
C ALA A 214 -2.84 10.25 -10.79
N VAL A 215 -3.46 11.22 -11.45
CA VAL A 215 -3.62 11.28 -12.91
C VAL A 215 -2.89 12.49 -13.49
N CYS A 216 -3.11 13.69 -12.96
CA CYS A 216 -2.53 14.92 -13.52
C CYS A 216 -2.32 16.03 -12.49
N ASN A 217 -1.66 17.12 -12.91
CA ASN A 217 -1.63 18.38 -12.17
C ASN A 217 -2.80 19.28 -12.58
N GLY A 218 -3.58 19.77 -11.62
CA GLY A 218 -4.72 20.65 -11.88
C GLY A 218 -5.92 19.90 -12.44
N ARG A 219 -6.70 20.54 -13.30
CA ARG A 219 -7.97 19.99 -13.80
C ARG A 219 -7.73 18.80 -14.74
N ILE A 220 -8.52 17.75 -14.57
CA ILE A 220 -8.51 16.56 -15.40
C ILE A 220 -9.25 16.79 -16.72
N THR A 221 -8.79 16.12 -17.77
CA THR A 221 -9.40 16.12 -19.10
C THR A 221 -10.12 14.80 -19.37
N THR A 222 -11.05 14.78 -20.33
CA THR A 222 -11.76 13.57 -20.74
C THR A 222 -10.81 12.43 -21.15
N ASN A 223 -9.74 12.71 -21.89
CA ASN A 223 -8.79 11.68 -22.32
C ASN A 223 -8.03 11.07 -21.14
N GLN A 224 -7.69 11.87 -20.13
CA GLN A 224 -7.06 11.38 -18.90
C GLN A 224 -7.98 10.47 -18.09
N ILE A 225 -9.28 10.78 -18.04
CA ILE A 225 -10.29 9.89 -17.42
C ILE A 225 -10.37 8.58 -18.19
N VAL A 226 -10.44 8.62 -19.52
CA VAL A 226 -10.46 7.41 -20.37
C VAL A 226 -9.23 6.54 -20.12
N ASN A 227 -8.02 7.13 -20.12
CA ASN A 227 -6.78 6.41 -19.82
C ASN A 227 -6.75 5.83 -18.41
N PHE A 228 -7.34 6.52 -17.43
CA PHE A 228 -7.45 6.01 -16.07
C PHE A 228 -8.30 4.73 -16.01
N PHE A 229 -9.39 4.67 -16.76
CA PHE A 229 -10.31 3.53 -16.79
C PHE A 229 -9.97 2.44 -17.81
N ASP A 230 -8.94 2.63 -18.63
CA ASP A 230 -8.51 1.64 -19.62
C ASP A 230 -8.32 0.25 -19.00
N ASN A 231 -9.04 -0.74 -19.54
CA ASN A 231 -9.08 -2.13 -19.08
C ASN A 231 -9.52 -2.34 -17.60
N LYS A 232 -10.16 -1.36 -16.95
CA LYS A 232 -10.58 -1.42 -15.53
C LYS A 232 -12.08 -1.41 -15.30
N ILE A 233 -12.88 -1.43 -16.36
CA ILE A 233 -14.34 -1.46 -16.30
C ILE A 233 -14.81 -2.85 -16.77
N CYS A 234 -15.76 -3.45 -16.04
CA CYS A 234 -16.47 -4.65 -16.49
C CYS A 234 -17.61 -4.27 -17.44
N GLU A 235 -18.14 -5.24 -18.19
CA GLU A 235 -19.27 -5.01 -19.10
C GLU A 235 -20.50 -4.47 -18.34
N GLU A 236 -21.37 -3.75 -19.06
CA GLU A 236 -22.64 -3.22 -18.55
C GLU A 236 -22.52 -2.33 -17.29
N THR A 237 -21.51 -1.46 -17.29
CA THR A 237 -21.26 -0.55 -16.15
C THR A 237 -21.95 0.81 -16.33
N THR A 238 -22.60 1.29 -15.27
CA THR A 238 -23.25 2.61 -15.19
C THR A 238 -22.46 3.52 -14.25
N PHE A 239 -21.97 4.65 -14.76
CA PHE A 239 -21.26 5.64 -13.95
C PHE A 239 -22.21 6.68 -13.38
N CYS A 240 -22.06 6.95 -12.08
CA CYS A 240 -22.62 8.09 -11.39
C CYS A 240 -21.51 9.15 -11.21
N VAL A 241 -21.69 10.32 -11.80
CA VAL A 241 -20.70 11.42 -11.77
C VAL A 241 -21.36 12.73 -11.34
N ASP A 242 -20.58 13.73 -10.92
CA ASP A 242 -21.07 15.11 -10.85
C ASP A 242 -21.23 15.68 -12.27
N SER A 243 -22.00 16.74 -12.36
CA SER A 243 -22.25 17.63 -13.50
C SER A 243 -21.02 18.30 -14.15
N HIS A 244 -19.80 17.81 -13.92
CA HIS A 244 -18.60 18.37 -14.52
C HIS A 244 -18.46 17.95 -16.00
N LYS A 245 -18.15 18.92 -16.87
CA LYS A 245 -18.17 18.73 -18.34
C LYS A 245 -17.21 17.66 -18.85
N SER A 246 -16.13 17.36 -18.13
CA SER A 246 -15.15 16.34 -18.53
C SER A 246 -15.77 14.94 -18.63
N TYR A 247 -16.83 14.66 -17.86
CA TYR A 247 -17.51 13.37 -17.86
C TYR A 247 -18.51 13.19 -19.01
N ILE A 248 -18.90 14.26 -19.71
CA ILE A 248 -19.86 14.13 -20.82
C ILE A 248 -19.24 13.29 -21.95
N GLY A 249 -17.98 13.55 -22.29
CA GLY A 249 -17.28 12.88 -23.39
C GLY A 249 -16.74 11.48 -23.06
N ILE A 250 -16.91 10.96 -21.83
CA ILE A 250 -16.44 9.62 -21.48
C ILE A 250 -17.44 8.52 -21.84
N LYS A 251 -18.74 8.87 -21.97
CA LYS A 251 -19.82 7.91 -22.22
C LYS A 251 -19.53 7.06 -23.46
N ASP A 252 -19.30 7.72 -24.59
CA ASP A 252 -19.10 7.06 -25.88
C ASP A 252 -17.71 6.41 -25.97
N LYS A 253 -16.70 6.99 -25.30
CA LYS A 253 -15.32 6.49 -25.34
C LYS A 253 -15.10 5.24 -24.49
N LEU A 254 -15.84 5.08 -23.40
CA LEU A 254 -15.75 3.94 -22.51
C LEU A 254 -16.90 2.93 -22.70
N ASN A 255 -17.85 3.22 -23.60
CA ASN A 255 -19.04 2.42 -23.84
C ASN A 255 -19.81 2.11 -22.54
N ILE A 256 -20.12 3.16 -21.79
CA ILE A 256 -20.83 3.06 -20.49
C ILE A 256 -22.16 3.82 -20.52
N GLU A 257 -23.04 3.49 -19.57
CA GLU A 257 -24.15 4.38 -19.23
C GLU A 257 -23.66 5.48 -18.27
N LEU A 258 -24.15 6.70 -18.43
CA LEU A 258 -23.77 7.85 -17.58
C LEU A 258 -24.99 8.49 -16.92
N LYS A 259 -24.95 8.60 -15.59
CA LYS A 259 -25.93 9.30 -14.75
C LYS A 259 -25.24 10.49 -14.07
N GLN A 260 -25.62 11.71 -14.42
CA GLN A 260 -25.07 12.93 -13.83
C GLN A 260 -25.94 13.43 -12.68
N VAL A 261 -25.37 13.50 -11.48
CA VAL A 261 -26.07 14.09 -10.32
C VAL A 261 -26.13 15.62 -10.50
N PRO A 262 -27.31 16.24 -10.41
CA PRO A 262 -27.43 17.69 -10.55
C PRO A 262 -26.65 18.45 -9.49
N ARG A 263 -26.13 19.64 -9.84
CA ARG A 263 -25.43 20.51 -8.89
C ARG A 263 -26.27 20.79 -7.65
N GLY A 264 -25.64 20.70 -6.49
CA GLY A 264 -26.30 20.96 -5.21
C GLY A 264 -27.21 19.81 -4.72
N LYS A 265 -27.33 18.72 -5.47
CA LYS A 265 -27.99 17.49 -5.03
C LYS A 265 -26.95 16.41 -4.76
N SER A 266 -27.23 15.53 -3.80
CA SER A 266 -26.38 14.36 -3.47
C SER A 266 -26.80 13.08 -4.19
N MET A 267 -27.97 13.07 -4.83
CA MET A 267 -28.56 11.92 -5.52
C MET A 267 -29.55 12.36 -6.61
N ILE A 268 -29.70 11.53 -7.64
CA ILE A 268 -30.80 11.61 -8.63
C ILE A 268 -32.01 10.84 -8.08
N ASP A 269 -31.74 9.63 -7.57
CA ASP A 269 -32.68 8.72 -6.93
C ASP A 269 -31.91 7.83 -5.93
N SER A 270 -32.60 6.96 -5.20
CA SER A 270 -32.10 6.05 -4.17
C SER A 270 -30.86 5.24 -4.58
N VAL A 271 -30.74 4.86 -5.86
CA VAL A 271 -29.64 4.01 -6.35
C VAL A 271 -28.52 4.81 -7.05
N TYR A 272 -28.79 6.04 -7.50
CA TYR A 272 -27.84 6.88 -8.24
C TYR A 272 -27.43 8.11 -7.41
N HIS A 273 -26.30 7.98 -6.71
CA HIS A 273 -25.80 8.98 -5.77
C HIS A 273 -24.27 8.97 -5.70
N LEU A 274 -23.67 10.00 -5.11
CA LEU A 274 -22.20 10.14 -4.92
C LEU A 274 -21.77 10.00 -3.44
N GLN A 275 -22.60 9.41 -2.60
CA GLN A 275 -22.36 9.39 -1.15
C GLN A 275 -21.14 8.54 -0.75
N HIS A 276 -20.91 7.40 -1.41
CA HIS A 276 -19.81 6.51 -1.05
C HIS A 276 -18.46 7.11 -1.45
N ILE A 277 -18.35 7.72 -2.62
CA ILE A 277 -17.12 8.34 -3.08
C ILE A 277 -16.77 9.59 -2.24
N ASN A 278 -17.78 10.37 -1.85
CA ASN A 278 -17.59 11.50 -0.92
C ASN A 278 -17.09 11.03 0.46
N ALA A 279 -17.65 9.93 0.97
CA ALA A 279 -17.18 9.30 2.21
C ALA A 279 -15.75 8.74 2.08
N LEU A 280 -15.41 8.15 0.93
CA LEU A 280 -14.07 7.65 0.60
C LEU A 280 -13.05 8.80 0.61
N HIS A 281 -13.33 9.90 -0.09
CA HIS A 281 -12.47 11.08 -0.13
C HIS A 281 -12.26 11.71 1.25
N SER A 282 -13.33 11.82 2.03
CA SER A 282 -13.27 12.36 3.40
C SER A 282 -12.39 11.48 4.29
N SER A 283 -12.57 10.16 4.18
CA SER A 283 -11.75 9.18 4.91
C SER A 283 -10.28 9.22 4.48
N PHE A 284 -10.02 9.34 3.18
CA PHE A 284 -8.66 9.45 2.63
C PHE A 284 -7.95 10.70 3.16
N LYS A 285 -8.60 11.86 3.11
CA LYS A 285 -8.03 13.13 3.61
C LYS A 285 -7.72 13.04 5.12
N ARG A 286 -8.62 12.45 5.91
CA ARG A 286 -8.41 12.23 7.35
C ARG A 286 -7.24 11.28 7.62
N TRP A 287 -7.19 10.17 6.90
CA TRP A 287 -6.13 9.18 7.00
C TRP A 287 -4.75 9.75 6.61
N LEU A 288 -4.69 10.66 5.63
CA LEU A 288 -3.43 11.27 5.18
C LEU A 288 -2.87 12.29 6.18
N MET A 289 -3.71 12.86 7.05
CA MET A 289 -3.36 13.96 7.96
C MET A 289 -2.13 13.67 8.86
N PRO A 290 -2.01 12.51 9.54
CA PRO A 290 -0.89 12.24 10.45
C PRO A 290 0.48 12.21 9.76
N PHE A 291 0.51 12.01 8.45
CA PHE A 291 1.76 12.02 7.69
C PHE A 291 2.28 13.45 7.43
N ASN A 292 1.47 14.49 7.66
CA ASN A 292 1.79 15.88 7.29
C ASN A 292 2.17 15.98 5.81
N GLY A 293 1.36 15.36 4.95
CA GLY A 293 1.61 15.19 3.53
C GLY A 293 2.70 14.17 3.21
N VAL A 294 2.66 13.68 1.97
CA VAL A 294 3.62 12.73 1.39
C VAL A 294 4.29 13.36 0.18
N SER A 295 5.45 12.85 -0.24
CA SER A 295 6.05 13.32 -1.50
C SER A 295 5.18 12.85 -2.66
N THR A 296 4.89 13.72 -3.63
CA THR A 296 4.00 13.40 -4.76
C THR A 296 4.49 12.16 -5.51
N LYS A 297 5.80 11.97 -5.67
CA LYS A 297 6.37 10.78 -6.32
C LYS A 297 6.02 9.43 -5.66
N TYR A 298 5.49 9.45 -4.44
CA TYR A 298 5.05 8.26 -3.72
C TYR A 298 3.53 8.20 -3.56
N ILE A 299 2.74 9.12 -4.12
CA ILE A 299 1.32 9.20 -3.80
C ILE A 299 0.56 7.93 -4.18
N ASN A 300 0.82 7.33 -5.35
CA ASN A 300 0.16 6.10 -5.78
C ASN A 300 0.39 4.94 -4.81
N ASN A 301 1.58 4.85 -4.21
CA ASN A 301 1.86 3.89 -3.15
C ASN A 301 1.03 4.11 -1.88
N TYR A 302 0.84 5.37 -1.48
CA TYR A 302 -0.01 5.69 -0.33
C TYR A 302 -1.49 5.51 -0.65
N LEU A 303 -1.92 5.77 -1.90
CA LEU A 303 -3.28 5.45 -2.37
C LEU A 303 -3.54 3.94 -2.31
N ALA A 304 -2.59 3.13 -2.79
CA ALA A 304 -2.68 1.68 -2.72
C ALA A 304 -2.76 1.18 -1.27
N TRP A 305 -2.00 1.77 -0.34
CA TRP A 305 -2.11 1.44 1.08
C TRP A 305 -3.45 1.84 1.68
N PHE A 306 -3.94 3.05 1.40
CA PHE A 306 -5.27 3.45 1.85
C PHE A 306 -6.37 2.52 1.29
N LYS A 307 -6.30 2.20 0.00
CA LYS A 307 -7.20 1.26 -0.68
C LYS A 307 -7.16 -0.12 -0.01
N PHE A 308 -5.98 -0.67 0.24
CA PHE A 308 -5.81 -1.92 0.98
C PHE A 308 -6.51 -1.86 2.35
N LEU A 309 -6.39 -0.74 3.07
CA LEU A 309 -7.05 -0.57 4.37
C LEU A 309 -8.59 -0.53 4.26
N GLN A 310 -9.14 0.02 3.18
CA GLN A 310 -10.59 0.04 2.94
C GLN A 310 -11.12 -1.33 2.57
N LEU A 311 -10.47 -2.03 1.62
CA LEU A 311 -10.89 -3.35 1.17
C LEU A 311 -10.81 -4.39 2.29
N SER A 312 -9.80 -4.28 3.17
CA SER A 312 -9.61 -5.20 4.29
C SER A 312 -10.34 -4.81 5.58
N LYS A 313 -11.21 -3.78 5.56
CA LYS A 313 -11.81 -3.21 6.78
C LYS A 313 -12.71 -4.20 7.54
N LYS A 314 -13.34 -5.15 6.84
CA LYS A 314 -14.20 -6.18 7.43
C LYS A 314 -13.41 -7.34 8.06
N ASN A 315 -12.13 -7.49 7.72
CA ASN A 315 -11.29 -8.58 8.19
C ASN A 315 -10.79 -8.30 9.62
N LYS A 316 -10.57 -9.35 10.42
CA LYS A 316 -9.98 -9.19 11.76
C LYS A 316 -8.57 -8.63 11.64
N LYS A 317 -8.12 -7.88 12.65
CA LYS A 317 -6.79 -7.24 12.66
C LYS A 317 -5.66 -8.23 12.32
N GLY A 318 -5.69 -9.43 12.90
CA GLY A 318 -4.70 -10.48 12.63
C GLY A 318 -4.66 -10.90 11.16
N ASP A 319 -5.84 -11.13 10.56
CA ASP A 319 -5.97 -11.53 9.16
C ASP A 319 -5.40 -10.45 8.24
N ARG A 320 -5.68 -9.18 8.51
CA ARG A 320 -5.14 -8.05 7.72
C ARG A 320 -3.61 -8.00 7.73
N ILE A 321 -2.99 -8.33 8.86
CA ILE A 321 -1.53 -8.38 9.01
C ILE A 321 -0.98 -9.56 8.23
N LYS A 322 -1.60 -10.74 8.37
CA LYS A 322 -1.23 -11.96 7.62
C LYS A 322 -1.35 -11.72 6.11
N ASP A 323 -2.48 -11.20 5.64
CA ASP A 323 -2.74 -10.87 4.24
C ASP A 323 -1.70 -9.88 3.69
N MET A 324 -1.39 -8.81 4.43
CA MET A 324 -0.37 -7.86 4.02
C MET A 324 1.00 -8.54 3.91
N LEU A 325 1.40 -9.34 4.91
CA LEU A 325 2.72 -9.96 4.91
C LEU A 325 2.86 -11.05 3.83
N VAL A 326 1.83 -11.88 3.64
CA VAL A 326 1.82 -12.93 2.61
C VAL A 326 1.87 -12.30 1.22
N ASN A 327 1.09 -11.25 0.96
CA ASN A 327 1.17 -10.50 -0.30
C ASN A 327 2.59 -9.98 -0.52
N VAL A 328 3.17 -9.31 0.49
CA VAL A 328 4.54 -8.79 0.45
C VAL A 328 5.54 -9.91 0.17
N ALA A 329 5.40 -11.07 0.80
CA ALA A 329 6.37 -12.16 0.67
C ALA A 329 6.37 -12.86 -0.68
N THR A 330 5.22 -12.90 -1.35
CA THR A 330 5.00 -13.82 -2.49
C THR A 330 4.97 -13.11 -3.83
N LYS A 331 4.74 -11.79 -3.85
CA LYS A 331 4.75 -11.02 -5.09
C LYS A 331 6.19 -10.75 -5.53
N ASP A 332 6.49 -11.16 -6.77
CA ASP A 332 7.76 -10.87 -7.39
C ASP A 332 7.94 -9.37 -7.59
N THR A 333 9.05 -8.84 -7.07
CA THR A 333 9.41 -7.43 -7.16
C THR A 333 10.92 -7.25 -7.08
N TYR A 334 11.46 -6.39 -7.95
CA TYR A 334 12.86 -6.02 -7.96
C TYR A 334 13.01 -4.54 -7.59
N VAL A 335 12.78 -4.23 -6.32
CA VAL A 335 12.88 -2.88 -5.80
C VAL A 335 14.17 -2.69 -5.00
N THR A 336 15.05 -1.85 -5.53
CA THR A 336 16.29 -1.46 -4.86
C THR A 336 16.10 -0.17 -4.06
N ARG A 337 17.08 0.16 -3.21
CA ARG A 337 17.08 1.45 -2.49
C ARG A 337 17.17 2.63 -3.46
N GLU A 338 17.83 2.43 -4.60
CA GLU A 338 18.00 3.43 -5.64
C GLU A 338 16.69 3.66 -6.40
N THR A 339 15.98 2.60 -6.80
CA THR A 339 14.69 2.73 -7.48
C THR A 339 13.64 3.41 -6.60
N ILE A 340 13.63 3.14 -5.29
CA ILE A 340 12.78 3.88 -4.35
C ILE A 340 13.19 5.36 -4.31
N ARG A 341 14.49 5.65 -4.17
CA ARG A 341 14.97 7.03 -4.00
C ARG A 341 14.70 7.90 -5.23
N ASN A 342 14.96 7.34 -6.41
CA ASN A 342 14.92 8.04 -7.70
C ASN A 342 13.54 7.91 -8.38
N ARG A 343 12.52 7.42 -7.66
CA ARG A 343 11.15 7.33 -8.17
C ARG A 343 10.67 8.68 -8.70
N PHE A 344 9.96 8.63 -9.82
CA PHE A 344 9.14 9.70 -10.34
C PHE A 344 7.69 9.23 -10.38
N ILE A 345 6.77 10.17 -10.45
CA ILE A 345 5.37 9.87 -10.76
C ILE A 345 5.16 10.14 -12.24
N GLU A 346 4.59 9.15 -12.93
CA GLU A 346 4.05 9.37 -14.27
C GLU A 346 2.64 9.92 -14.10
N LEU A 347 2.44 11.14 -14.57
CA LEU A 347 1.14 11.77 -14.67
C LEU A 347 0.81 11.79 -16.16
N THR A 348 -0.36 11.26 -16.50
CA THR A 348 -0.86 11.10 -17.87
C THR A 348 -1.49 12.37 -18.41
#